data_AF-A0A821JRA0-F1
#
_entry.id   AF-A0A821JRA0-F1
#
_cell.length_a   1.000
_cell.length_b   1.000
_cell.length_c   1.000
_cell.angle_alpha   90.00
_cell.angle_beta   90.00
_cell.angle_gamma   90.00
#
_symmetry.space_group_name_H-M   'P 1'
#
loop_
_entity.id
_entity.type
_entity.pdbx_description
1 polymer ?
#
loop_
_entity_poly.entity_id
_entity_poly.type
_entity_poly.pdbx_seq_one_letter_code
_entity_poly.pdbx_strand_id
1 'polypeptide(L)'
;CQLSLKDGHYANAENASRHGDKALCIQVHGDASFAGQGIIPETFQLGNLPNYSVGGSIHLVTNNQIGYTTPQHLARSSRYCTDFAKVVNCPIIHVNGQCPAEIAQAAQLASEYRDLFRKDVVVDLVCFRKHGHNELDDPTFTQPSMYKKVQEHYKQESPLDEGLNERIRLFRNTLEEQYSIADKYQPQ
;
A
#
# COMPACT_ATOMS: atom_id res chain seq x y z
N CYS A 1 9.64 -2.06 -33.03
CA CYS A 1 8.78 -2.53 -31.91
C CYS A 1 9.49 -3.67 -31.17
N GLN A 2 9.15 -3.95 -29.90
CA GLN A 2 9.80 -4.99 -29.08
C GLN A 2 9.85 -6.37 -29.78
N LEU A 3 8.79 -6.73 -30.52
CA LEU A 3 8.75 -7.94 -31.33
C LEU A 3 9.84 -7.99 -32.42
N SER A 4 10.05 -6.89 -33.14
CA SER A 4 11.10 -6.80 -34.18
C SER A 4 12.50 -6.75 -33.58
N LEU A 5 12.65 -6.23 -32.36
CA LEU A 5 13.92 -6.14 -31.65
C LEU A 5 14.23 -7.41 -30.84
N LYS A 6 13.28 -8.36 -30.73
CA LYS A 6 13.35 -9.53 -29.84
C LYS A 6 13.75 -9.12 -28.43
N ASP A 7 13.00 -8.18 -27.88
CA ASP A 7 13.26 -7.60 -26.55
C ASP A 7 12.05 -7.81 -25.63
N GLY A 8 12.29 -7.76 -24.31
CA GLY A 8 11.28 -7.98 -23.29
C GLY A 8 10.59 -9.33 -23.41
N HIS A 9 9.26 -9.32 -23.60
CA HIS A 9 8.43 -10.52 -23.72
C HIS A 9 8.72 -11.38 -24.97
N TYR A 10 9.43 -10.82 -25.96
CA TYR A 10 9.74 -11.50 -27.23
C TYR A 10 11.23 -11.86 -27.36
N ALA A 11 11.97 -11.76 -26.26
CA ALA A 11 13.41 -11.99 -26.29
C ALA A 11 13.78 -13.47 -26.23
N ASN A 12 14.87 -13.81 -26.92
CA ASN A 12 15.45 -15.15 -26.86
C ASN A 12 16.30 -15.28 -25.59
N ALA A 13 16.24 -16.45 -24.96
CA ALA A 13 16.59 -16.71 -23.55
C ALA A 13 18.05 -16.43 -23.12
N GLU A 14 18.96 -16.10 -24.03
CA GLU A 14 20.39 -16.13 -23.72
C GLU A 14 20.99 -14.83 -23.16
N ASN A 15 20.34 -13.66 -23.23
CA ASN A 15 20.91 -12.41 -22.65
C ASN A 15 19.93 -11.21 -22.47
N ALA A 16 18.62 -11.42 -22.47
CA ALA A 16 17.68 -10.30 -22.41
C ALA A 16 17.27 -9.95 -20.98
N SER A 17 17.40 -8.66 -20.61
CA SER A 17 16.86 -8.15 -19.36
C SER A 17 15.34 -8.36 -19.32
N ARG A 18 14.84 -8.98 -18.25
CA ARG A 18 13.40 -9.17 -18.06
C ARG A 18 12.77 -7.86 -17.62
N HIS A 19 11.50 -7.66 -17.97
CA HIS A 19 10.73 -6.56 -17.40
C HIS A 19 10.77 -6.66 -15.87
N GLY A 20 11.05 -5.54 -15.22
CA GLY A 20 11.13 -5.46 -13.76
C GLY A 20 12.52 -5.72 -13.14
N ASP A 21 13.57 -5.99 -13.93
CA ASP A 21 14.92 -6.24 -13.36
C ASP A 21 15.57 -4.97 -12.76
N LYS A 22 15.35 -3.81 -13.37
CA LYS A 22 15.97 -2.53 -12.96
C LYS A 22 14.98 -1.51 -12.40
N ALA A 23 13.68 -1.77 -12.54
CA ALA A 23 12.62 -0.87 -12.13
C ALA A 23 11.46 -1.66 -11.47
N LEU A 24 10.95 -1.13 -10.37
CA LEU A 24 9.85 -1.71 -9.61
C LEU A 24 8.66 -0.75 -9.59
N CYS A 25 7.47 -1.26 -9.90
CA CYS A 25 6.23 -0.53 -9.70
C CYS A 25 5.65 -0.91 -8.33
N ILE A 26 5.38 0.11 -7.50
CA ILE A 26 4.65 -0.01 -6.25
C ILE A 26 3.39 0.82 -6.38
N GLN A 27 2.23 0.22 -6.11
CA GLN A 27 0.94 0.90 -6.17
C GLN A 27 0.32 0.90 -4.77
N VAL A 28 -0.02 2.08 -4.25
CA VAL A 28 -0.62 2.25 -2.92
C VAL A 28 -2.09 2.62 -3.07
N HIS A 29 -2.97 1.93 -2.35
CA HIS A 29 -4.41 2.05 -2.50
C HIS A 29 -5.09 2.16 -1.13
N GLY A 30 -6.26 2.80 -1.07
CA GLY A 30 -7.19 2.63 0.06
C GLY A 30 -8.13 1.45 -0.17
N ASP A 31 -8.66 0.84 0.88
CA ASP A 31 -9.53 -0.34 0.77
C ASP A 31 -10.82 -0.08 -0.01
N ALA A 32 -11.44 1.07 0.21
CA ALA A 32 -12.68 1.45 -0.48
C ALA A 32 -12.45 1.77 -1.97
N SER A 33 -11.37 2.49 -2.32
CA SER A 33 -11.08 2.81 -3.72
C SER A 33 -10.60 1.59 -4.50
N PHE A 34 -9.81 0.71 -3.88
CA PHE A 34 -9.35 -0.53 -4.50
C PHE A 34 -10.52 -1.44 -4.90
N ALA A 35 -11.56 -1.53 -4.05
CA ALA A 35 -12.74 -2.33 -4.33
C ALA A 35 -13.80 -1.62 -5.19
N GLY A 36 -13.80 -0.28 -5.24
CA GLY A 36 -14.87 0.48 -5.90
C GLY A 36 -14.54 0.96 -7.32
N GLN A 37 -13.27 1.08 -7.68
CA GLN A 37 -12.86 1.71 -8.94
C GLN A 37 -12.57 0.66 -10.04
N GLY A 38 -13.28 0.75 -11.17
CA GLY A 38 -13.15 -0.18 -12.30
C GLY A 38 -11.77 -0.19 -12.97
N ILE A 39 -11.00 0.90 -12.85
CA ILE A 39 -9.64 0.97 -13.38
C ILE A 39 -8.68 -0.02 -12.68
N ILE A 40 -8.99 -0.46 -11.46
CA ILE A 40 -8.17 -1.42 -10.71
C ILE A 40 -8.16 -2.80 -11.39
N PRO A 41 -9.31 -3.48 -11.62
CA PRO A 41 -9.32 -4.73 -12.36
C PRO A 41 -8.87 -4.58 -13.83
N GLU A 42 -9.14 -3.44 -14.48
CA GLU A 42 -8.61 -3.16 -15.82
C GLU A 42 -7.06 -3.17 -15.81
N THR A 43 -6.44 -2.56 -14.80
CA THR A 43 -4.97 -2.53 -14.66
C THR A 43 -4.39 -3.91 -14.37
N PHE A 44 -5.03 -4.71 -13.51
CA PHE A 44 -4.62 -6.10 -13.28
C PHE A 44 -4.62 -6.92 -14.57
N GLN A 45 -5.63 -6.72 -15.44
CA GLN A 45 -5.71 -7.40 -16.71
C GLN A 45 -4.53 -7.07 -17.64
N LEU A 46 -3.95 -5.88 -17.53
CA LEU A 46 -2.76 -5.46 -18.28
C LEU A 46 -1.45 -6.04 -17.73
N GLY A 47 -1.40 -6.43 -16.45
CA GLY A 47 -0.17 -6.78 -15.73
C GLY A 47 0.67 -7.90 -16.35
N ASN A 48 0.03 -8.82 -17.08
CA ASN A 48 0.69 -9.94 -17.77
C ASN A 48 0.62 -9.86 -19.30
N LEU A 49 0.09 -8.77 -19.88
CA LEU A 49 0.01 -8.62 -21.33
C LEU A 49 1.35 -8.18 -21.92
N PRO A 50 1.74 -8.70 -23.10
CA PRO A 50 2.90 -8.19 -23.83
C PRO A 50 2.79 -6.68 -24.10
N ASN A 51 3.91 -5.97 -24.01
CA ASN A 51 4.04 -4.51 -24.15
C ASN A 51 3.41 -3.66 -23.02
N TYR A 52 2.62 -4.25 -22.11
CA TYR A 52 2.07 -3.57 -20.93
C TYR A 52 2.73 -4.04 -19.62
N SER A 53 3.09 -5.32 -19.55
CA SER A 53 3.68 -5.91 -18.36
C SER A 53 4.95 -5.20 -17.92
N VAL A 54 5.02 -4.87 -16.63
CA VAL A 54 6.19 -4.28 -15.97
C VAL A 54 6.98 -5.30 -15.14
N GLY A 55 6.69 -6.60 -15.30
CA GLY A 55 7.32 -7.67 -14.52
C GLY A 55 6.75 -7.80 -13.10
N GLY A 56 5.47 -7.51 -12.94
CA GLY A 56 4.75 -7.54 -11.67
C GLY A 56 4.86 -6.25 -10.87
N SER A 57 3.73 -5.79 -10.34
CA SER A 57 3.63 -4.66 -9.40
C SER A 57 3.40 -5.17 -7.97
N ILE A 58 3.95 -4.47 -6.99
CA ILE A 58 3.62 -4.70 -5.57
C ILE A 58 2.49 -3.75 -5.20
N HIS A 59 1.35 -4.28 -4.79
CA HIS A 59 0.20 -3.50 -4.37
C HIS A 59 0.13 -3.47 -2.84
N LEU A 60 0.17 -2.29 -2.25
CA LEU A 60 -0.07 -2.08 -0.84
C LEU A 60 -1.46 -1.47 -0.65
N VAL A 61 -2.36 -2.19 0.00
CA VAL A 61 -3.69 -1.66 0.35
C VAL A 61 -3.67 -1.23 1.82
N THR A 62 -3.81 0.07 2.07
CA THR A 62 -3.97 0.64 3.41
C THR A 62 -5.41 0.46 3.88
N ASN A 63 -5.69 -0.73 4.41
CA ASN A 63 -7.02 -1.14 4.79
C ASN A 63 -7.36 -0.67 6.20
N ASN A 64 -7.68 0.62 6.30
CA ASN A 64 -8.14 1.27 7.52
C ASN A 64 -9.62 0.99 7.86
N GLN A 65 -10.28 0.15 7.05
CA GLN A 65 -11.64 -0.36 7.24
C GLN A 65 -12.76 0.68 7.04
N ILE A 66 -12.46 1.83 6.43
CA ILE A 66 -13.45 2.89 6.21
C ILE A 66 -13.09 3.83 5.04
N GLY A 67 -13.99 3.93 4.06
CA GLY A 67 -13.92 4.92 2.99
C GLY A 67 -14.78 6.13 3.31
N TYR A 68 -14.16 7.28 3.61
CA TYR A 68 -14.88 8.46 4.11
C TYR A 68 -15.71 8.13 5.37
N THR A 69 -17.02 8.01 5.25
CA THR A 69 -17.99 7.59 6.29
C THR A 69 -18.50 6.16 6.08
N THR A 70 -18.21 5.53 4.94
CA THR A 70 -18.74 4.23 4.51
C THR A 70 -17.90 3.07 5.09
N PRO A 71 -18.51 2.16 5.87
CA PRO A 71 -17.81 1.01 6.43
C PRO A 71 -17.62 -0.10 5.39
N GLN A 72 -16.69 -1.02 5.66
CA GLN A 72 -16.32 -2.11 4.74
C GLN A 72 -17.49 -2.90 4.16
N HIS A 73 -18.48 -3.27 4.98
CA HIS A 73 -19.61 -4.11 4.56
C HIS A 73 -20.58 -3.42 3.59
N LEU A 74 -20.50 -2.09 3.45
CA LEU A 74 -21.25 -1.31 2.46
C LEU A 74 -20.37 -0.89 1.27
N ALA A 75 -19.05 -1.06 1.35
CA ALA A 75 -18.11 -0.61 0.33
C ALA A 75 -17.82 -1.68 -0.74
N ARG A 76 -18.20 -2.94 -0.51
CA ARG A 76 -17.87 -4.07 -1.39
C ARG A 76 -18.82 -5.26 -1.20
N SER A 77 -18.88 -6.12 -2.21
CA SER A 77 -19.75 -7.31 -2.25
C SER A 77 -19.04 -8.62 -1.90
N SER A 78 -17.81 -8.54 -1.38
CA SER A 78 -16.98 -9.69 -1.02
C SER A 78 -16.31 -9.47 0.35
N ARG A 79 -15.60 -10.49 0.85
CA ARG A 79 -15.03 -10.44 2.21
C ARG A 79 -13.87 -9.45 2.31
N TYR A 80 -12.93 -9.53 1.38
CA TYR A 80 -11.71 -8.72 1.42
C TYR A 80 -11.76 -7.65 0.34
N CYS A 81 -11.22 -6.46 0.63
CA CYS A 81 -11.09 -5.41 -0.39
C CYS A 81 -10.22 -5.87 -1.56
N THR A 82 -9.29 -6.79 -1.30
CA THR A 82 -8.32 -7.33 -2.24
C THR A 82 -8.86 -8.44 -3.16
N ASP A 83 -10.14 -8.82 -3.05
CA ASP A 83 -10.70 -9.93 -3.83
C ASP A 83 -10.65 -9.70 -5.35
N PHE A 84 -10.58 -8.46 -5.84
CA PHE A 84 -10.37 -8.18 -7.27
C PHE A 84 -9.04 -8.71 -7.82
N ALA A 85 -8.01 -8.83 -6.98
CA ALA A 85 -6.73 -9.39 -7.39
C ALA A 85 -6.84 -10.87 -7.81
N LYS A 86 -7.90 -11.56 -7.36
CA LYS A 86 -8.16 -12.97 -7.71
C LYS A 86 -8.52 -13.15 -9.18
N VAL A 87 -8.99 -12.10 -9.86
CA VAL A 87 -9.32 -12.14 -11.30
C VAL A 87 -8.12 -12.60 -12.14
N VAL A 88 -6.90 -12.29 -11.70
CA VAL A 88 -5.64 -12.68 -12.36
C VAL A 88 -4.83 -13.71 -11.55
N ASN A 89 -5.45 -14.37 -10.56
CA ASN A 89 -4.78 -15.28 -9.62
C ASN A 89 -3.58 -14.65 -8.90
N CYS A 90 -3.65 -13.36 -8.57
CA CYS A 90 -2.61 -12.67 -7.82
C CYS A 90 -2.64 -13.12 -6.33
N PRO A 91 -1.48 -13.47 -5.73
CA PRO A 91 -1.42 -13.81 -4.31
C PRO A 91 -1.70 -12.59 -3.44
N ILE A 92 -2.35 -12.85 -2.30
CA ILE A 92 -2.78 -11.84 -1.35
C ILE A 92 -2.22 -12.20 0.02
N ILE A 93 -1.47 -11.30 0.62
CA ILE A 93 -0.91 -11.41 1.97
C ILE A 93 -1.69 -10.45 2.86
N HIS A 94 -2.44 -10.97 3.82
CA HIS A 94 -3.11 -10.15 4.84
C HIS A 94 -2.21 -10.04 6.06
N VAL A 95 -1.94 -8.82 6.52
CA VAL A 95 -1.07 -8.58 7.67
C VAL A 95 -1.68 -7.59 8.65
N ASN A 96 -1.51 -7.85 9.94
CA ASN A 96 -1.98 -6.95 10.99
C ASN A 96 -1.05 -5.72 11.07
N GLY A 97 -1.62 -4.53 10.86
CA GLY A 97 -0.91 -3.26 10.91
C GLY A 97 -0.37 -2.88 12.29
N GLN A 98 -0.74 -3.62 13.34
CA GLN A 98 -0.23 -3.44 14.70
C GLN A 98 1.01 -4.29 15.01
N CYS A 99 1.47 -5.13 14.06
CA CYS A 99 2.63 -6.00 14.21
C CYS A 99 3.76 -5.61 13.23
N PRO A 100 4.62 -4.61 13.54
CA PRO A 100 5.66 -4.13 12.62
C PRO A 100 6.59 -5.22 12.07
N ALA A 101 6.92 -6.23 12.88
CA ALA A 101 7.75 -7.36 12.46
C ALA A 101 7.07 -8.22 11.38
N GLU A 102 5.75 -8.43 11.47
CA GLU A 102 4.97 -9.16 10.47
C GLU A 102 4.80 -8.33 9.20
N ILE A 103 4.66 -7.01 9.31
CA ILE A 103 4.62 -6.09 8.17
C ILE A 103 5.92 -6.18 7.36
N ALA A 104 7.07 -6.19 8.04
CA ALA A 104 8.37 -6.36 7.39
C ALA A 104 8.49 -7.72 6.68
N GLN A 105 8.02 -8.81 7.31
CA GLN A 105 7.99 -10.14 6.69
C GLN A 105 7.06 -10.21 5.48
N ALA A 106 5.87 -9.60 5.56
CA ALA A 106 4.94 -9.53 4.44
C ALA A 106 5.52 -8.74 3.26
N ALA A 107 6.22 -7.63 3.53
CA ALA A 107 6.90 -6.84 2.51
C ALA A 107 8.05 -7.62 1.85
N GLN A 108 8.84 -8.35 2.65
CA GLN A 108 9.91 -9.21 2.14
C GLN A 108 9.33 -10.33 1.26
N LEU A 109 8.31 -11.05 1.74
CA LEU A 109 7.67 -12.13 0.98
C LEU A 109 7.06 -11.63 -0.33
N ALA A 110 6.42 -10.45 -0.33
CA ALA A 110 5.89 -9.84 -1.54
C ALA A 110 7.02 -9.48 -2.54
N SER A 111 8.12 -8.92 -2.05
CA SER A 111 9.29 -8.59 -2.87
C SER A 111 9.90 -9.83 -3.52
N GLU A 112 10.13 -10.89 -2.73
CA GLU A 112 10.67 -12.17 -3.19
C GLU A 112 9.75 -12.85 -4.20
N TYR A 113 8.44 -12.90 -3.94
CA TYR A 113 7.46 -13.43 -4.89
C TYR A 113 7.50 -12.67 -6.22
N ARG A 114 7.49 -11.34 -6.17
CA ARG A 114 7.51 -10.50 -7.37
C ARG A 114 8.79 -10.73 -8.16
N ASP A 115 9.96 -10.80 -7.51
CA ASP A 115 11.24 -11.01 -8.20
C ASP A 115 11.35 -12.41 -8.82
N LEU A 116 10.85 -13.44 -8.12
CA LEU A 116 10.88 -14.82 -8.61
C LEU A 116 9.88 -15.06 -9.76
N PHE A 117 8.62 -14.66 -9.58
CA PHE A 117 7.53 -15.02 -10.48
C PHE A 117 7.17 -13.93 -11.50
N ARG A 118 7.64 -12.69 -11.32
CA ARG A 118 7.40 -11.54 -12.22
C ARG A 118 5.91 -11.26 -12.45
N LYS A 119 5.12 -11.43 -11.38
CA LYS A 119 3.67 -11.22 -11.35
C LYS A 119 3.31 -10.29 -10.21
N ASP A 120 2.13 -9.69 -10.31
CA ASP A 120 1.58 -8.84 -9.26
C ASP A 120 1.44 -9.62 -7.95
N VAL A 121 1.55 -8.89 -6.84
CA VAL A 121 1.30 -9.39 -5.47
C VAL A 121 0.62 -8.30 -4.66
N VAL A 122 -0.34 -8.67 -3.82
CA VAL A 122 -1.05 -7.72 -2.96
C VAL A 122 -0.71 -7.96 -1.49
N VAL A 123 -0.38 -6.87 -0.79
CA VAL A 123 -0.29 -6.82 0.67
C VAL A 123 -1.49 -6.01 1.19
N ASP A 124 -2.40 -6.68 1.87
CA ASP A 124 -3.54 -6.09 2.58
C ASP A 124 -3.10 -5.75 4.02
N LEU A 125 -2.74 -4.49 4.25
CA LEU A 125 -2.34 -3.98 5.55
C LEU A 125 -3.59 -3.58 6.34
N VAL A 126 -4.06 -4.49 7.20
CA VAL A 126 -5.26 -4.26 8.01
C VAL A 126 -4.91 -3.35 9.18
N CYS A 127 -5.42 -2.12 9.14
CA CYS A 127 -5.16 -1.09 10.15
C CYS A 127 -6.46 -0.35 10.51
N PHE A 128 -6.33 0.85 11.06
CA PHE A 128 -7.45 1.74 11.38
C PHE A 128 -7.04 3.19 11.16
N ARG A 129 -8.03 4.09 11.04
CA ARG A 129 -7.79 5.54 10.90
C ARG A 129 -7.99 6.23 12.25
N LYS A 130 -6.99 7.00 12.68
CA LYS A 130 -7.00 7.69 13.99
C LYS A 130 -8.02 8.82 14.04
N HIS A 131 -8.05 9.65 13.00
CA HIS A 131 -8.91 10.83 12.88
C HIS A 131 -10.04 10.58 11.86
N GLY A 132 -10.86 11.60 11.60
CA GLY A 132 -11.84 11.60 10.51
C GLY A 132 -11.20 11.39 9.13
N HIS A 133 -11.98 11.51 8.06
CA HIS A 133 -11.41 11.37 6.71
C HIS A 133 -10.33 12.41 6.44
N ASN A 134 -10.58 13.63 6.92
CA ASN A 134 -9.56 14.62 7.22
C ASN A 134 -9.54 14.89 8.74
N GLU A 135 -8.56 15.64 9.21
CA GLU A 135 -8.32 15.90 10.63
C GLU A 135 -9.38 16.80 11.29
N LEU A 136 -10.16 17.53 10.49
CA LEU A 136 -11.23 18.42 10.94
C LEU A 136 -12.61 17.75 10.94
N ASP A 137 -12.74 16.61 10.25
CA ASP A 137 -13.98 15.83 10.23
C ASP A 137 -14.16 15.06 11.54
N ASP A 138 -15.37 15.10 12.09
CA ASP A 138 -15.77 14.25 13.22
C ASP A 138 -16.37 12.93 12.70
N PRO A 139 -15.66 11.80 12.84
CA PRO A 139 -16.14 10.51 12.34
C PRO A 139 -17.18 9.86 13.25
N THR A 140 -17.38 10.36 14.48
CA THR A 140 -18.29 9.76 15.47
C THR A 140 -19.75 9.91 15.06
N PHE A 141 -20.07 10.86 14.18
CA PHE A 141 -21.41 11.02 13.61
C PHE A 141 -21.88 9.82 12.80
N THR A 142 -20.96 9.10 12.16
CA THR A 142 -21.30 7.98 11.26
C THR A 142 -20.74 6.64 11.72
N GLN A 143 -19.60 6.64 12.44
CA GLN A 143 -18.94 5.42 12.92
C GLN A 143 -18.59 5.45 14.41
N PRO A 144 -19.54 5.72 15.32
CA PRO A 144 -19.27 5.91 16.76
C PRO A 144 -18.63 4.67 17.42
N SER A 145 -19.13 3.47 17.12
CA SER A 145 -18.64 2.22 17.72
C SER A 145 -17.21 1.88 17.33
N MET A 146 -16.82 2.18 16.09
CA MET A 146 -15.45 1.99 15.61
C MET A 146 -14.50 2.96 16.33
N TYR A 147 -14.83 4.25 16.33
CA TYR A 147 -13.96 5.27 16.89
C TYR A 147 -13.86 5.20 18.42
N LYS A 148 -14.87 4.67 19.11
CA LYS A 148 -14.75 4.31 20.54
C LYS A 148 -13.58 3.35 20.77
N LYS A 149 -13.47 2.27 19.97
CA LYS A 149 -12.39 1.29 20.07
C LYS A 149 -11.03 1.87 19.68
N VAL A 150 -10.98 2.70 18.65
CA VAL A 150 -9.74 3.40 18.24
C VAL A 150 -9.23 4.30 19.36
N GLN A 151 -10.11 5.07 20.01
CA GLN A 151 -9.73 5.91 21.15
C GLN A 151 -9.27 5.08 22.36
N GLU A 152 -9.93 3.96 22.65
CA GLU A 152 -9.51 3.03 23.72
C GLU A 152 -8.13 2.45 23.44
N HIS A 153 -7.83 2.09 22.19
CA HIS A 153 -6.52 1.57 21.80
C HIS A 153 -5.39 2.58 22.10
N TYR A 154 -5.54 3.84 21.69
CA TYR A 154 -4.53 4.87 21.96
C TYR A 154 -4.37 5.22 23.44
N LYS A 155 -5.39 4.97 24.28
CA LYS A 155 -5.26 5.13 25.74
C LYS A 155 -4.44 4.01 26.38
N GLN A 156 -4.41 2.84 25.75
CA GLN A 156 -3.72 1.65 26.23
C GLN A 156 -2.29 1.52 25.69
N GLU A 157 -1.90 2.34 24.72
CA GLU A 157 -0.52 2.35 24.24
C GLU A 157 0.45 2.64 25.40
N SER A 158 1.41 1.74 25.57
CA SER A 158 2.43 1.86 26.61
C SER A 158 3.31 3.08 26.37
N PRO A 159 3.94 3.64 27.42
CA PRO A 159 4.92 4.70 27.26
C PRO A 159 5.97 4.27 26.23
N LEU A 160 6.22 5.15 25.25
CA LEU A 160 7.26 4.91 24.25
C LEU A 160 8.60 4.74 24.95
N ASP A 161 9.43 3.82 24.46
CA ASP A 161 10.81 3.63 24.92
C ASP A 161 11.58 4.97 24.91
N GLU A 162 12.49 5.17 25.87
CA GLU A 162 13.24 6.41 26.02
C GLU A 162 14.04 6.74 24.75
N GLY A 163 14.62 5.71 24.11
CA GLY A 163 15.30 5.85 22.83
C GLY A 163 14.39 6.23 21.65
N LEU A 164 13.09 5.90 21.71
CA LEU A 164 12.12 6.33 20.70
C LEU A 164 11.67 7.79 20.95
N ASN A 165 11.50 8.18 22.22
CA ASN A 165 11.18 9.56 22.59
C ASN A 165 12.27 10.54 22.14
N GLU A 166 13.55 10.15 22.29
CA GLU A 166 14.66 10.95 21.80
C GLU A 166 14.64 11.10 20.27
N ARG A 167 14.42 10.01 19.53
CA ARG A 167 14.28 10.07 18.06
C ARG A 167 13.12 10.95 17.62
N ILE A 168 11.99 10.89 18.31
CA ILE A 168 10.85 11.78 18.04
C ILE A 168 11.22 13.24 18.26
N ARG A 169 11.95 13.55 19.36
CA ARG A 169 12.43 14.90 19.63
C ARG A 169 13.38 15.40 18.55
N LEU A 170 14.35 14.58 18.16
CA LEU A 170 15.29 14.90 17.08
C LEU A 170 14.55 15.17 15.77
N PHE A 171 13.60 14.30 15.40
CA PHE A 171 12.82 14.47 14.18
C PHE A 171 11.97 15.75 14.20
N ARG A 172 11.38 16.12 15.34
CA ARG A 172 10.65 17.40 15.49
C ARG A 172 11.57 18.60 15.27
N ASN A 173 12.76 18.61 15.87
CA ASN A 173 13.73 19.68 15.67
C ASN A 173 14.10 19.82 14.19
N THR A 174 14.30 18.69 13.48
CA THR A 174 14.55 18.70 12.03
C THR A 174 13.38 19.33 11.27
N LEU A 175 12.13 18.99 11.60
CA LEU A 175 10.96 19.60 10.93
C LEU A 175 10.87 21.12 11.17
N GLU A 176 11.17 21.59 12.39
CA GLU A 176 11.21 23.02 12.70
C GLU A 176 12.30 23.76 11.92
N GLU A 177 13.49 23.15 11.82
CA GLU A 177 14.59 23.69 11.02
C GLU A 177 14.20 23.79 9.54
N GLN A 178 13.66 22.71 8.96
CA GLN A 178 13.20 22.69 7.57
C GLN A 178 12.10 23.73 7.31
N TYR A 179 11.17 23.92 8.26
CA TYR A 179 10.16 24.96 8.17
C TYR A 179 10.77 26.37 8.16
N SER A 180 11.79 26.62 8.97
CA SER A 180 12.45 27.92 9.06
C SER A 180 13.20 28.34 7.78
N ILE A 181 13.64 27.36 6.98
CA ILE A 181 14.38 27.59 5.73
C ILE A 181 13.50 27.44 4.47
N ALA A 182 12.21 27.14 4.64
CA ALA A 182 11.30 26.82 3.53
C ALA A 182 11.25 27.93 2.47
N ASP A 183 11.25 29.20 2.88
CA ASP A 183 11.21 30.36 1.97
C ASP A 183 12.47 30.49 1.10
N LYS A 184 13.60 29.87 1.51
CA LYS A 184 14.89 29.94 0.80
C LYS A 184 15.21 28.66 0.04
N TYR A 185 14.34 27.65 0.09
CA TYR A 185 14.59 26.37 -0.55
C TYR A 185 14.61 26.50 -2.08
N GLN A 186 15.64 25.94 -2.70
CA GLN A 186 15.71 25.73 -4.15
C GLN A 186 16.09 24.27 -4.44
N PRO A 187 15.46 23.62 -5.43
CA PRO A 187 15.86 22.28 -5.84
C PRO A 187 17.28 22.32 -6.41
N GLN A 188 18.09 21.33 -6.04
CA GLN A 188 19.42 21.10 -6.62
C GLN A 188 19.33 20.42 -7.99
#